data_AF-A0A6M5YRE7-F1
#
_entry.id   AF-A0A6M5YRE7-F1
#
_cell.length_a   1.000
_cell.length_b   1.000
_cell.length_c   1.000
_cell.angle_alpha   90.00
_cell.angle_beta   90.00
_cell.angle_gamma   90.00
#
_symmetry.space_group_name_H-M   'P 1'
#
loop_
_entity.id
_entity.type
_entity.pdbx_description
1 polymer ?
#
loop_
_entity_poly.entity_id
_entity_poly.type
_entity_poly.pdbx_seq_one_letter_code
_entity_poly.pdbx_strand_id
1 'polypeptide(L)'
;MPDLARQLFGDDAPAKRLALIVDLDDTVCTGFDCPLRPALDVLVRVHRQKVEVHYVTARTEASRAGTDAFIAEHKLPGHRNVHYCPKWHGTRRHKADLHRTLAREFQVLASIGDLDEEEGEAARLAGVPFVLVDPARPAGAWAAVAELIAAVQGFRVEDGS
;
A
#
# COMPACT_ATOMS: atom_id res chain seq x y z
N MET A 1 11.16 -18.63 -5.16
CA MET A 1 10.28 -19.81 -5.24
C MET A 1 9.15 -19.47 -6.20
N PRO A 2 8.83 -20.35 -7.18
CA PRO A 2 7.77 -20.10 -8.15
C PRO A 2 6.41 -19.99 -7.47
N ASP A 3 5.50 -19.30 -8.13
CA ASP A 3 4.11 -19.14 -7.75
C ASP A 3 3.39 -20.51 -7.73
N LEU A 4 3.00 -20.97 -6.54
CA LEU A 4 2.38 -22.28 -6.34
C LEU A 4 1.11 -22.45 -7.17
N ALA A 5 0.36 -21.37 -7.41
CA ALA A 5 -0.85 -21.42 -8.24
C ALA A 5 -0.48 -21.76 -9.70
N ARG A 6 0.59 -21.17 -10.24
CA ARG A 6 1.11 -21.52 -11.57
C ARG A 6 1.71 -22.91 -11.64
N GLN A 7 2.26 -23.44 -10.54
CA GLN A 7 2.75 -24.82 -10.51
C GLN A 7 1.61 -25.84 -10.50
N LEU A 8 0.50 -25.54 -9.83
CA LEU A 8 -0.63 -26.45 -9.70
C LEU A 8 -1.62 -26.35 -10.88
N PHE A 9 -1.78 -25.16 -11.44
CA PHE A 9 -2.82 -24.88 -12.45
C PHE A 9 -2.25 -24.40 -13.79
N GLY A 10 -0.93 -24.24 -13.93
CA GLY A 10 -0.31 -23.80 -15.18
C GLY A 10 -0.84 -22.43 -15.63
N ASP A 11 -1.26 -22.36 -16.90
CA ASP A 11 -1.85 -21.17 -17.50
C ASP A 11 -3.30 -20.91 -17.04
N ASP A 12 -3.96 -21.91 -16.43
CA ASP A 12 -5.31 -21.78 -15.85
C ASP A 12 -5.29 -21.23 -14.42
N ALA A 13 -4.11 -20.86 -13.90
CA ALA A 13 -4.00 -20.22 -12.60
C ALA A 13 -4.80 -18.90 -12.59
N PRO A 14 -5.73 -18.70 -11.63
CA PRO A 14 -6.50 -17.47 -11.56
C PRO A 14 -5.56 -16.27 -11.42
N ALA A 15 -5.88 -15.19 -12.14
CA ALA A 15 -5.09 -13.97 -12.09
C ALA A 15 -4.99 -13.47 -10.65
N LYS A 16 -3.78 -13.06 -10.24
CA LYS A 16 -3.60 -12.44 -8.93
C LYS A 16 -4.44 -11.18 -8.82
N ARG A 17 -4.99 -10.96 -7.63
CA ARG A 17 -5.68 -9.72 -7.31
C ARG A 17 -4.68 -8.56 -7.31
N LEU A 18 -5.13 -7.38 -7.74
CA LEU A 18 -4.29 -6.19 -7.77
C LEU A 18 -4.18 -5.60 -6.36
N ALA A 19 -3.00 -5.09 -6.00
CA ALA A 19 -2.76 -4.49 -4.70
C ALA A 19 -1.85 -3.26 -4.75
N LEU A 20 -1.96 -2.41 -3.74
CA LEU A 20 -1.01 -1.37 -3.37
C LEU A 20 -0.41 -1.70 -2.00
N ILE A 21 0.89 -1.45 -1.85
CA ILE A 21 1.57 -1.44 -0.55
C ILE A 21 1.79 0.03 -0.18
N VAL A 22 1.35 0.43 1.01
CA VAL A 22 1.30 1.84 1.40
C VAL A 22 1.89 1.99 2.80
N ASP A 23 2.96 2.77 2.97
CA ASP A 23 3.37 3.24 4.29
C ASP A 23 2.39 4.32 4.81
N LEU A 24 2.38 4.56 6.11
CA LEU A 24 1.49 5.54 6.74
C LEU A 24 2.20 6.84 7.07
N ASP A 25 3.30 6.75 7.81
CA ASP A 25 3.95 7.91 8.42
C ASP A 25 4.73 8.65 7.34
N ASP A 26 4.55 9.97 7.28
CA ASP A 26 5.10 10.88 6.26
C ASP A 26 4.74 10.51 4.79
N THR A 27 3.83 9.54 4.61
CA THR A 27 3.35 9.05 3.32
C THR A 27 1.86 9.34 3.11
N VAL A 28 1.02 8.96 4.08
CA VAL A 28 -0.43 9.23 4.11
C VAL A 28 -0.77 10.29 5.15
N CYS A 29 0.00 10.36 6.24
CA CYS A 29 -0.16 11.35 7.30
C CYS A 29 1.19 11.76 7.89
N THR A 30 1.29 13.00 8.36
CA THR A 30 2.42 13.48 9.16
C THR A 30 2.03 13.56 10.63
N GLY A 31 3.02 13.57 11.53
CA GLY A 31 2.75 13.76 12.97
C GLY A 31 1.77 12.75 13.57
N PHE A 32 1.80 11.50 13.09
CA PHE A 32 0.93 10.37 13.44
C PHE A 32 -0.48 10.36 12.83
N ASP A 33 -1.20 11.47 12.80
CA ASP A 33 -2.61 11.49 12.36
C ASP A 33 -3.01 12.73 11.55
N CYS A 34 -2.08 13.63 11.21
CA CYS A 34 -2.38 14.77 10.35
C CYS A 34 -2.40 14.32 8.87
N PRO A 35 -3.56 14.28 8.19
CA PRO A 35 -3.64 13.69 6.87
C PRO A 35 -2.93 14.52 5.79
N LEU A 36 -2.24 13.84 4.87
CA LEU A 36 -1.78 14.44 3.62
C LEU A 36 -2.92 14.41 2.61
N ARG A 37 -3.43 15.60 2.25
CA ARG A 37 -4.62 15.72 1.39
C ARG A 37 -4.50 14.96 0.05
N PRO A 38 -3.37 15.02 -0.68
CA PRO A 38 -3.22 14.27 -1.93
C PRO A 38 -3.34 12.74 -1.76
N ALA A 39 -2.89 12.20 -0.63
CA ALA A 39 -3.05 10.78 -0.32
C ALA A 39 -4.52 10.40 -0.19
N LEU A 40 -5.27 11.19 0.59
CA LEU A 40 -6.70 10.96 0.79
C LEU A 40 -7.47 11.05 -0.52
N ASP A 41 -7.24 12.11 -1.31
CA ASP A 41 -7.96 12.36 -2.57
C ASP A 41 -7.81 11.19 -3.55
N VAL A 42 -6.68 10.46 -3.54
CA VAL A 42 -6.46 9.26 -4.36
C VAL A 42 -7.05 8.01 -3.71
N LEU A 43 -6.71 7.72 -2.45
CA LEU A 43 -7.03 6.45 -1.80
C LEU A 43 -8.54 6.24 -1.61
N VAL A 44 -9.31 7.30 -1.30
CA VAL A 44 -10.76 7.17 -1.07
C VAL A 44 -11.53 6.76 -2.32
N ARG A 45 -10.99 7.06 -3.51
CA ARG A 45 -11.58 6.74 -4.82
C ARG A 45 -11.34 5.30 -5.25
N VAL A 46 -10.46 4.57 -4.57
CA VAL A 46 -10.12 3.19 -4.92
C VAL A 46 -11.35 2.28 -4.85
N HIS A 47 -11.54 1.48 -5.91
CA HIS A 47 -12.53 0.43 -5.98
C HIS A 47 -12.03 -0.82 -5.24
N ARG A 48 -12.52 -1.01 -4.02
CA ARG A 48 -12.01 -2.02 -3.06
C ARG A 48 -12.09 -3.47 -3.55
N GLN A 49 -12.97 -3.79 -4.51
CA GLN A 49 -13.02 -5.13 -5.10
C GLN A 49 -12.01 -5.34 -6.24
N LYS A 50 -11.45 -4.26 -6.82
CA LYS A 50 -10.49 -4.33 -7.92
C LYS A 50 -9.06 -4.21 -7.42
N VAL A 51 -8.80 -3.26 -6.52
CA VAL A 51 -7.47 -3.01 -5.95
C VAL A 51 -7.56 -3.09 -4.43
N GLU A 52 -6.77 -4.00 -3.85
CA GLU A 52 -6.56 -4.04 -2.40
C GLU A 52 -5.52 -3.01 -1.97
N VAL A 53 -5.70 -2.44 -0.78
CA VAL A 53 -4.71 -1.58 -0.16
C VAL A 53 -4.21 -2.28 1.08
N HIS A 54 -2.89 -2.46 1.17
CA HIS A 54 -2.22 -3.01 2.35
C HIS A 54 -1.33 -1.94 2.95
N TYR A 55 -1.61 -1.57 4.20
CA TYR A 55 -0.77 -0.64 4.94
C TYR A 55 0.36 -1.40 5.62
N VAL A 56 1.60 -1.03 5.34
CA VAL A 56 2.78 -1.64 5.96
C VAL A 56 3.51 -0.55 6.72
N THR A 57 3.39 -0.55 8.05
CA THR A 57 3.81 0.58 8.89
C THR A 57 4.89 0.18 9.89
N ALA A 58 5.73 1.15 10.24
CA ALA A 58 6.67 1.05 11.35
C ALA A 58 6.01 1.05 12.73
N ARG A 59 4.74 1.48 12.81
CA ARG A 59 3.99 1.51 14.06
C ARG A 59 3.86 0.11 14.63
N THR A 60 3.97 0.00 15.95
CA THR A 60 3.74 -1.26 16.66
C THR A 60 2.28 -1.42 17.03
N GLU A 61 1.92 -2.62 17.49
CA GLU A 61 0.58 -2.94 18.02
C GLU A 61 0.08 -1.95 19.09
N ALA A 62 0.98 -1.28 19.82
CA ALA A 62 0.59 -0.27 20.81
C ALA A 62 -0.14 0.93 20.18
N SER A 63 0.11 1.21 18.91
CA SER A 63 -0.50 2.33 18.17
C SER A 63 -1.78 1.92 17.42
N ARG A 64 -2.17 0.64 17.46
CA ARG A 64 -3.26 0.08 16.64
C ARG A 64 -4.54 0.88 16.76
N ALA A 65 -4.99 1.16 17.98
CA ALA A 65 -6.26 1.85 18.20
C ALA A 65 -6.30 3.23 17.53
N GLY A 66 -5.21 4.00 17.62
CA GLY A 66 -5.10 5.32 16.99
C GLY A 66 -5.01 5.24 15.47
N THR A 67 -4.20 4.31 14.96
CA THR A 67 -4.05 4.09 13.51
C THR A 67 -5.36 3.61 12.86
N ASP A 68 -6.03 2.63 13.47
CA ASP A 68 -7.30 2.10 12.96
C ASP A 68 -8.39 3.19 12.99
N ALA A 69 -8.39 4.05 14.03
CA ALA A 69 -9.30 5.20 14.12
C ALA A 69 -9.03 6.22 12.99
N PHE A 70 -7.78 6.59 12.74
CA PHE A 70 -7.39 7.47 11.64
C PHE A 70 -7.86 6.94 10.27
N ILE A 71 -7.60 5.66 9.99
CA ILE A 71 -8.03 5.00 8.74
C ILE A 71 -9.56 5.03 8.60
N ALA A 72 -10.28 4.76 9.69
CA ALA A 72 -11.73 4.74 9.71
C ALA A 72 -12.33 6.14 9.50
N GLU A 73 -11.81 7.15 10.21
CA GLU A 73 -12.24 8.55 10.13
C GLU A 73 -12.17 9.09 8.69
N HIS A 74 -11.07 8.80 8.00
CA HIS A 74 -10.86 9.22 6.61
C HIS A 74 -11.42 8.24 5.57
N LYS A 75 -12.16 7.20 6.01
CA LYS A 75 -12.79 6.18 5.15
C LYS A 75 -11.82 5.50 4.18
N LEU A 76 -10.57 5.40 4.58
CA LEU A 76 -9.52 4.81 3.76
C LEU A 76 -9.83 3.32 3.46
N PRO A 77 -9.53 2.82 2.26
CA PRO A 77 -9.64 1.39 1.94
C PRO A 77 -8.66 0.57 2.79
N GLY A 78 -8.77 -0.76 2.81
CA GLY A 78 -7.72 -1.58 3.44
C GLY A 78 -7.66 -1.57 4.97
N HIS A 79 -8.69 -1.11 5.69
CA HIS A 79 -8.70 -1.11 7.17
C HIS A 79 -8.47 -2.48 7.83
N ARG A 80 -8.69 -3.60 7.12
CA ARG A 80 -8.39 -4.96 7.61
C ARG A 80 -6.98 -5.44 7.25
N ASN A 81 -6.27 -4.66 6.44
CA ASN A 81 -5.00 -5.00 5.82
C ASN A 81 -3.89 -4.07 6.35
N VAL A 82 -3.86 -3.85 7.67
CA VAL A 82 -2.83 -3.04 8.34
C VAL A 82 -1.83 -3.96 9.02
N HIS A 83 -0.58 -3.86 8.61
CA HIS A 83 0.52 -4.71 9.06
C HIS A 83 1.47 -3.94 9.95
N TYR A 84 1.25 -4.06 11.27
CA TYR A 84 2.04 -3.41 12.31
C TYR A 84 3.39 -4.10 12.50
N CYS A 85 4.43 -3.30 12.75
CA CYS A 85 5.77 -3.80 13.04
C CYS A 85 5.79 -4.50 14.43
N PRO A 86 6.18 -5.79 14.52
CA PRO A 86 6.35 -6.45 15.80
C PRO A 86 7.49 -5.79 16.60
N LYS A 87 7.32 -5.58 17.91
CA LYS A 87 8.30 -4.89 18.78
C LYS A 87 9.72 -5.46 18.75
N TRP A 88 9.86 -6.76 18.47
CA TRP A 88 11.13 -7.48 18.43
C TRP A 88 11.78 -7.48 17.03
N HIS A 89 11.15 -6.82 16.06
CA HIS A 89 11.58 -6.79 14.68
C HIS A 89 12.05 -5.38 14.29
N GLY A 90 13.14 -5.31 13.51
CA GLY A 90 13.54 -4.04 12.90
C GLY A 90 12.60 -3.68 11.75
N THR A 91 12.26 -2.40 11.62
CA THR A 91 11.32 -1.89 10.62
C THR A 91 11.70 -2.31 9.20
N ARG A 92 12.96 -2.11 8.81
CA ARG A 92 13.50 -2.52 7.50
C ARG A 92 13.25 -3.99 7.19
N ARG A 93 13.48 -4.88 8.17
CA ARG A 93 13.24 -6.31 8.00
C ARG A 93 11.74 -6.62 7.91
N HIS A 94 10.92 -5.95 8.72
CA HIS A 94 9.46 -6.10 8.70
C HIS A 94 8.89 -5.73 7.33
N LYS A 95 9.26 -4.54 6.82
CA LYS A 95 8.82 -4.07 5.51
C LYS A 95 9.32 -5.00 4.41
N ALA A 96 10.59 -5.44 4.43
CA ALA A 96 11.13 -6.36 3.42
C ALA A 96 10.39 -7.71 3.37
N ASP A 97 10.08 -8.30 4.53
CA ASP A 97 9.40 -9.60 4.59
C ASP A 97 7.94 -9.49 4.12
N LEU A 98 7.24 -8.40 4.44
CA LEU A 98 5.89 -8.14 3.96
C LEU A 98 5.83 -7.83 2.48
N HIS A 99 6.74 -7.00 1.94
CA HIS A 99 6.79 -6.73 0.51
C HIS A 99 6.98 -8.03 -0.28
N ARG A 100 7.89 -8.90 0.18
CA ARG A 100 8.12 -10.21 -0.45
C ARG A 100 6.88 -11.10 -0.39
N THR A 101 6.16 -11.09 0.73
CA THR A 101 4.94 -11.90 0.92
C THR A 101 3.82 -11.39 0.02
N LEU A 102 3.53 -10.09 0.07
CA LEU A 102 2.48 -9.45 -0.71
C LEU A 102 2.76 -9.55 -2.23
N ALA A 103 4.01 -9.39 -2.68
CA ALA A 103 4.37 -9.56 -4.10
C ALA A 103 4.20 -11.00 -4.60
N ARG A 104 4.19 -11.99 -3.70
CA ARG A 104 3.87 -13.39 -4.06
C ARG A 104 2.38 -13.62 -4.17
N GLU A 105 1.59 -13.00 -3.31
CA GLU A 105 0.13 -13.21 -3.23
C GLU A 105 -0.64 -12.33 -4.23
N PHE A 106 -0.13 -11.15 -4.52
CA PHE A 106 -0.81 -10.13 -5.31
C PHE A 106 0.00 -9.71 -6.53
N GLN A 107 -0.69 -9.15 -7.51
CA GLN A 107 -0.06 -8.32 -8.53
C GLN A 107 0.01 -6.89 -7.97
N VAL A 108 1.14 -6.57 -7.35
CA VAL A 108 1.34 -5.27 -6.70
C VAL A 108 1.63 -4.20 -7.76
N LEU A 109 0.80 -3.16 -7.81
CA LEU A 109 0.94 -2.04 -8.74
C LEU A 109 2.13 -1.16 -8.36
N ALA A 110 2.25 -0.83 -7.08
CA ALA A 110 3.34 -0.06 -6.51
C ALA A 110 3.41 -0.25 -4.98
N SER A 111 4.60 -0.01 -4.45
CA SER A 111 4.84 0.37 -3.06
C SER A 111 4.99 1.89 -2.96
N ILE A 112 4.38 2.49 -1.95
CA ILE A 112 4.33 3.94 -1.73
C ILE A 112 4.89 4.20 -0.33
N GLY A 113 5.91 5.05 -0.23
CA GLY A 113 6.58 5.37 1.02
C GLY A 113 7.44 6.62 0.91
N ASP A 114 7.89 7.16 2.03
CA ASP A 114 8.71 8.38 2.12
C ASP A 114 10.22 8.08 2.21
N LEU A 115 10.60 6.85 2.58
CA LEU A 115 11.99 6.42 2.73
C LEU A 115 12.43 5.44 1.63
N ASP A 116 13.37 5.85 0.78
CA ASP A 116 13.94 4.99 -0.26
C ASP A 116 14.86 3.90 0.31
N GLU A 117 15.55 4.20 1.41
CA GLU A 117 16.45 3.27 2.09
C GLU A 117 15.73 2.15 2.85
N GLU A 118 14.41 2.26 3.01
CA GLU A 118 13.59 1.27 3.70
C GLU A 118 12.54 0.67 2.74
N GLU A 119 11.46 1.39 2.44
CA GLU A 119 10.40 0.95 1.53
C GLU A 119 10.92 0.77 0.12
N GLY A 120 11.73 1.71 -0.37
CA GLY A 120 12.28 1.65 -1.70
C GLY A 120 13.16 0.42 -1.91
N GLU A 121 14.02 0.10 -0.94
CA GLU A 121 14.80 -1.14 -0.95
C GLU A 121 13.91 -2.38 -0.86
N ALA A 122 12.95 -2.41 0.07
CA ALA A 122 12.02 -3.53 0.23
C ALA A 122 11.23 -3.82 -1.06
N ALA A 123 10.75 -2.77 -1.73
CA ALA A 123 10.05 -2.85 -2.99
C ALA A 123 10.96 -3.38 -4.11
N ARG A 124 12.18 -2.84 -4.26
CA ARG A 124 13.16 -3.30 -5.24
C ARG A 124 13.52 -4.78 -5.05
N LEU A 125 13.76 -5.22 -3.82
CA LEU A 125 14.04 -6.63 -3.51
C LEU A 125 12.85 -7.56 -3.79
N ALA A 126 11.62 -7.04 -3.71
CA ALA A 126 10.41 -7.77 -4.02
C ALA A 126 10.01 -7.69 -5.51
N GLY A 127 10.73 -6.91 -6.33
CA GLY A 127 10.38 -6.69 -7.75
C GLY A 127 9.13 -5.83 -7.94
N VAL A 128 8.83 -4.95 -6.98
CA VAL A 128 7.66 -4.06 -6.96
C VAL A 128 8.09 -2.64 -7.35
N PRO A 129 7.35 -1.93 -8.23
CA PRO A 129 7.59 -0.52 -8.49
C PRO A 129 7.48 0.31 -7.21
N PHE A 130 8.37 1.29 -7.02
CA PHE A 130 8.35 2.17 -5.86
C PHE A 130 8.02 3.60 -6.25
N VAL A 131 7.14 4.25 -5.48
CA VAL A 131 6.82 5.67 -5.60
C VAL A 131 7.23 6.37 -4.32
N LEU A 132 8.28 7.18 -4.42
CA LEU A 132 8.81 7.96 -3.31
C LEU A 132 7.93 9.21 -3.06
N VAL A 133 7.51 9.40 -1.81
CA VAL A 133 6.75 10.57 -1.36
C VAL A 133 7.69 11.53 -0.63
N ASP A 134 7.75 12.77 -1.10
CA ASP A 134 8.29 13.88 -0.31
C ASP A 134 7.12 14.48 0.50
N PRO A 135 7.07 14.35 1.84
CA PRO A 135 5.97 14.86 2.66
C PRO A 135 5.78 16.37 2.54
N ALA A 136 6.81 17.13 2.15
CA ALA A 136 6.69 18.56 1.89
C ALA A 136 6.06 18.86 0.52
N ARG A 137 6.13 17.91 -0.43
CA ARG A 137 5.59 18.05 -1.81
C ARG A 137 4.92 16.75 -2.29
N PRO A 138 3.89 16.25 -1.60
CA PRO A 138 3.36 14.90 -1.83
C PRO A 138 2.54 14.76 -3.13
N ALA A 139 2.10 15.87 -3.72
CA ALA A 139 1.15 15.87 -4.84
C ALA A 139 1.66 15.12 -6.08
N GLY A 140 2.94 15.29 -6.44
CA GLY A 140 3.52 14.63 -7.63
C GLY A 140 3.56 13.11 -7.50
N ALA A 141 3.94 12.60 -6.33
CA ALA A 141 3.97 11.18 -6.04
C ALA A 141 2.57 10.56 -6.10
N TRP A 142 1.60 11.18 -5.43
CA TRP A 142 0.21 10.69 -5.42
C TRP A 142 -0.48 10.80 -6.78
N ALA A 143 -0.12 11.77 -7.62
CA ALA A 143 -0.56 11.81 -9.02
C ALA A 143 -0.05 10.60 -9.81
N ALA A 144 1.21 10.22 -9.65
CA ALA A 144 1.76 9.02 -10.30
C ALA A 144 1.04 7.74 -9.83
N VAL A 145 0.71 7.63 -8.54
CA VAL A 145 -0.10 6.52 -8.01
C VAL A 145 -1.49 6.51 -8.65
N ALA A 146 -2.11 7.66 -8.84
CA ALA A 146 -3.42 7.76 -9.47
C ALA A 146 -3.41 7.27 -10.92
N GLU A 147 -2.38 7.59 -11.70
CA GLU A 147 -2.22 7.08 -13.07
C GLU A 147 -2.10 5.55 -13.10
N LEU A 148 -1.33 4.96 -12.17
CA LEU A 148 -1.21 3.50 -12.06
C LEU A 148 -2.55 2.82 -11.75
N ILE A 149 -3.36 3.40 -10.85
CA ILE A 149 -4.69 2.88 -10.52
C ILE A 149 -5.65 3.06 -11.70
N ALA A 150 -5.60 4.20 -12.40
CA ALA A 150 -6.44 4.49 -13.55
C ALA A 150 -6.18 3.53 -14.72
N ALA A 151 -4.90 3.22 -15.00
CA ALA A 151 -4.50 2.28 -16.04
C ALA A 151 -5.11 0.87 -15.88
N VAL A 152 -5.42 0.47 -14.65
CA VAL A 152 -6.09 -0.81 -14.33
C VAL A 152 -7.58 -0.67 -14.02
N GLN A 153 -8.17 0.50 -14.31
CA GLN A 153 -9.56 0.83 -14.01
C GLN A 153 -9.92 0.61 -12.54
N GLY A 154 -8.95 0.86 -11.64
CA GLY A 154 -9.03 0.57 -10.22
C GLY A 154 -9.78 1.63 -9.39
N PHE A 155 -10.26 2.70 -10.01
CA PHE A 155 -11.12 3.69 -9.36
C PHE A 155 -12.61 3.33 -9.46
N ARG A 156 -13.41 3.84 -8.53
CA ARG A 156 -14.87 3.79 -8.63
C ARG A 156 -15.33 4.66 -9.80
N VAL A 157 -16.32 4.19 -10.53
CA VAL A 157 -17.07 5.05 -11.46
C VAL A 157 -17.95 5.94 -10.58
N GLU A 158 -17.78 7.26 -10.69
CA GLU A 158 -18.76 8.18 -10.11
C GLU A 158 -19.98 8.14 -11.02
N ASP A 159 -21.06 7.51 -10.55
CA ASP A 159 -22.34 7.59 -11.24
C ASP A 159 -22.77 9.06 -11.19
N GLY A 160 -22.64 9.75 -12.32
CA GLY A 160 -23.06 11.14 -12.45
C GLY A 160 -24.53 11.27 -12.04
N SER A 161 -24.76 12.03 -10.97
CA SER A 161 -26.09 12.50 -10.58
C SER A 161 -26.40 13.81 -11.28
#